data_AF-A0A7J6JPT9-F1
#
_entry.id   AF-A0A7J6JPT9-F1
#
_cell.length_a   1.000
_cell.length_b   1.000
_cell.length_c   1.000
_cell.angle_alpha   90.00
_cell.angle_beta   90.00
_cell.angle_gamma   90.00
#
_symmetry.space_group_name_H-M   'P 1'
#
loop_
_entity.id
_entity.type
_entity.pdbx_description
1 polymer ?
#
loop_
_entity_poly.entity_id
_entity_poly.type
_entity_poly.pdbx_seq_one_letter_code
_entity_poly.pdbx_strand_id
1 'polypeptide(L)'
;MPFAEIFKLPPGLPARVWRWSSGRPQAGTLVDDIEQPSTPPARGGVYFPSIDDSATADHGASSPGLCFRKRTPSSSSPSSPFANPPSKPSRLRPLCHLGFIRLSQFRMFLLLAFVFLGGYVHYLWKAEAALGVAWTPDPETRLFEQRPLLPPIKETSIETYTLPLHTKGRDVVDEHGRRFKLLSVNWYGASDELNIPSGLDVQHRDTIAQTIRGLGFNSVRLPYSDEMVITDPPVPAELLSANPDLVGMHALDVFEACVTALTDAGIAVIVNNHITHSTWCCGADPCDAHWANDHLGPLCRIKQTEEDWIQHWEKIMLRLVDNPRVIGVDLRNEVRGLWGTMSWDKWATAAEKAGNRLLEMNKDWLVIVGGTESGNDLTGVADRPVVLSVPDRVVYSAHVYAWSGWGSVEGRYSKRGYASFVKAMRKNWAYLVEGDQAPVWVGEFGAPHRPSIGDANYWNNLLRYLKVIDADFGYWAVNPRKPHENTKETYSLVEDDWVTPVLDYRMKDMVEIMRA
;
A
#
# COMPACT_ATOMS: atom_id res chain seq x y z
N MET A 1 17.55 4.71 56.13
CA MET A 1 16.83 3.68 55.35
C MET A 1 15.63 3.23 56.17
N PRO A 2 14.46 2.90 55.60
CA PRO A 2 14.02 2.98 54.19
C PRO A 2 12.98 4.09 53.96
N PHE A 3 12.89 4.62 52.73
CA PHE A 3 11.83 5.54 52.30
C PHE A 3 10.87 4.79 51.38
N ALA A 4 9.73 4.42 51.93
CA ALA A 4 8.47 4.33 51.20
C ALA A 4 7.70 5.64 51.45
N GLU A 5 6.87 6.01 50.48
CA GLU A 5 5.93 7.16 50.42
C GLU A 5 6.30 8.29 49.45
N ILE A 6 5.24 8.83 48.82
CA ILE A 6 5.16 9.83 47.75
C ILE A 6 5.20 9.16 46.35
N PHE A 7 4.08 8.80 45.70
CA PHE A 7 2.90 9.59 45.35
C PHE A 7 1.61 8.74 45.35
N LYS A 8 0.61 9.14 46.14
CA LYS A 8 -0.79 8.72 45.97
C LYS A 8 -1.43 9.61 44.90
N LEU A 9 -1.87 9.02 43.78
CA LEU A 9 -2.76 9.69 42.82
C LEU A 9 -4.18 9.78 43.44
N PRO A 10 -4.92 10.88 43.20
CA PRO A 10 -6.26 11.06 43.76
C PRO A 10 -7.26 10.08 43.12
N PRO A 11 -8.23 9.53 43.87
CA PRO A 11 -9.28 8.68 43.32
C PRO A 11 -10.34 9.57 42.65
N GLY A 12 -10.61 9.36 41.35
CA GLY A 12 -11.76 10.01 40.70
C GLY A 12 -11.62 10.43 39.24
N LEU A 13 -10.69 9.90 38.45
CA LEU A 13 -10.73 10.04 36.99
C LEU A 13 -11.02 8.67 36.38
N PRO A 14 -12.09 8.53 35.55
CA PRO A 14 -12.32 7.29 34.85
C PRO A 14 -11.16 7.10 33.87
N ALA A 15 -10.21 6.23 34.21
CA ALA A 15 -9.34 5.65 33.21
C ALA A 15 -10.25 4.85 32.28
N ARG A 16 -10.64 5.45 31.15
CA ARG A 16 -11.21 4.70 30.02
C ARG A 16 -10.09 3.80 29.51
N VAL A 17 -9.99 2.62 30.11
CA VAL A 17 -9.33 1.48 29.48
C VAL A 17 -10.25 1.10 28.33
N TRP A 18 -9.85 1.46 27.11
CA TRP A 18 -10.54 1.04 25.90
C TRP A 18 -10.37 -0.47 25.76
N ARG A 19 -11.32 -1.24 26.30
CA ARG A 19 -11.53 -2.62 25.89
C ARG A 19 -12.29 -2.56 24.56
N TRP A 20 -11.57 -2.74 23.47
CA TRP A 20 -12.20 -3.21 22.24
C TRP A 20 -12.81 -4.58 22.53
N SER A 21 -14.10 -4.75 22.24
CA SER A 21 -14.71 -6.07 22.23
C SER A 21 -13.93 -6.95 21.28
N SER A 22 -13.34 -8.01 21.79
CA SER A 22 -12.56 -9.04 21.11
C SER A 22 -13.40 -9.92 20.17
N GLY A 23 -14.41 -9.34 19.52
CA GLY A 23 -15.32 -10.03 18.60
C GLY A 23 -15.13 -9.47 17.19
N ARG A 24 -14.93 -10.38 16.23
CA ARG A 24 -14.95 -10.08 14.80
C ARG A 24 -16.25 -9.34 14.44
N PRO A 25 -16.23 -8.25 13.64
CA PRO A 25 -17.45 -7.63 13.16
C PRO A 25 -18.33 -8.67 12.47
N GLN A 26 -19.62 -8.71 12.81
CA GLN A 26 -20.56 -9.60 12.12
C GLN A 26 -20.67 -9.17 10.65
N ALA A 27 -20.84 -10.15 9.76
CA ALA A 27 -21.08 -9.91 8.33
C ALA A 27 -22.17 -8.84 8.14
N GLY A 28 -21.89 -7.83 7.28
CA GLY A 28 -22.81 -6.71 7.03
C GLY A 28 -22.76 -5.55 8.04
N THR A 29 -21.90 -5.60 9.07
CA THR A 29 -21.70 -4.45 9.97
C THR A 29 -20.80 -3.43 9.28
N LEU A 30 -21.35 -2.28 8.87
CA LEU A 30 -20.56 -1.16 8.40
C LEU A 30 -19.66 -0.67 9.54
N VAL A 31 -18.35 -0.62 9.30
CA VAL A 31 -17.38 -0.09 10.26
C VAL A 31 -17.41 1.44 10.28
N ASP A 32 -18.58 2.02 10.48
CA ASP A 32 -18.74 3.46 10.70
C ASP A 32 -19.02 3.78 12.18
N ASP A 33 -19.08 2.76 13.05
CA ASP A 33 -19.26 2.91 14.52
C ASP A 33 -17.95 2.91 15.32
N ILE A 34 -16.79 2.92 14.64
CA ILE A 34 -15.50 3.11 15.32
C ILE A 34 -15.19 4.61 15.37
N GLU A 35 -15.62 5.24 16.47
CA GLU A 35 -15.27 6.62 16.85
C GLU A 35 -13.83 6.95 16.44
N GLN A 36 -13.68 8.07 15.72
CA GLN A 36 -12.36 8.64 15.43
C GLN A 36 -11.67 8.99 16.76
N PRO A 37 -10.50 8.42 17.09
CA PRO A 37 -9.63 9.13 18.01
C PRO A 37 -9.20 10.39 17.27
N SER A 38 -9.67 11.53 17.76
CA SER A 38 -9.11 12.84 17.44
C SER A 38 -7.58 12.73 17.43
N THR A 39 -6.98 13.24 16.35
CA THR A 39 -5.56 13.54 16.21
C THR A 39 -4.87 13.84 17.55
N PRO A 40 -3.65 13.32 17.82
CA PRO A 40 -2.88 13.78 18.96
C PRO A 40 -2.61 15.29 18.79
N PRO A 41 -2.62 16.09 19.88
CA PRO A 41 -2.37 17.52 19.78
C PRO A 41 -0.93 17.73 19.30
N ALA A 42 -0.77 18.33 18.12
CA ALA A 42 0.47 19.00 17.76
C ALA A 42 0.66 20.15 18.76
N ARG A 43 1.46 19.92 19.82
CA ARG A 43 1.96 21.00 20.64
C ARG A 43 2.91 21.85 19.79
N GLY A 44 2.51 23.08 19.53
CA GLY A 44 3.38 24.14 19.05
C GLY A 44 3.15 24.57 17.60
N GLY A 45 1.97 25.13 17.32
CA GLY A 45 1.73 25.88 16.08
C GLY A 45 0.52 26.79 16.25
N VAL A 46 0.73 28.10 16.20
CA VAL A 46 -0.33 29.10 16.26
C VAL A 46 -1.20 28.97 15.00
N TYR A 47 -2.47 28.60 15.17
CA TYR A 47 -3.46 28.62 14.08
C TYR A 47 -4.23 29.94 14.09
N PHE A 48 -4.31 30.57 12.92
CA PHE A 48 -5.35 31.56 12.63
C PHE A 48 -6.68 30.82 12.33
N PRO A 49 -7.84 31.31 12.79
CA PRO A 49 -9.10 30.59 12.62
C PRO A 49 -9.55 30.61 11.16
N SER A 50 -9.90 29.44 10.61
CA SER A 50 -10.71 29.37 9.40
C SER A 50 -12.16 29.72 9.76
N ILE A 51 -12.69 30.70 9.05
CA ILE A 51 -14.11 31.02 8.98
C ILE A 51 -14.76 29.89 8.20
N ASP A 52 -15.68 29.16 8.84
CA ASP A 52 -16.98 28.78 8.28
C ASP A 52 -17.72 27.92 9.32
N ASP A 53 -18.74 28.52 9.94
CA ASP A 53 -19.99 27.87 10.32
C ASP A 53 -20.90 28.89 11.02
N SER A 54 -21.77 29.53 10.25
CA SER A 54 -23.09 29.95 10.70
C SER A 54 -23.89 30.49 9.53
N ALA A 55 -24.94 29.77 9.14
CA ALA A 55 -26.31 30.29 9.13
C ALA A 55 -27.22 29.41 8.27
N THR A 56 -27.97 28.54 8.94
CA THR A 56 -29.28 28.11 8.48
C THR A 56 -30.27 29.28 8.57
N ALA A 57 -31.03 29.48 7.48
CA ALA A 57 -32.40 30.02 7.35
C ALA A 57 -32.85 31.20 8.23
N ASP A 58 -33.23 32.32 7.60
CA ASP A 58 -34.66 32.66 7.45
C ASP A 58 -34.94 33.95 6.64
N HIS A 59 -35.97 33.82 5.79
CA HIS A 59 -36.94 34.79 5.28
C HIS A 59 -36.61 36.30 5.13
N GLY A 60 -36.80 36.79 3.90
CA GLY A 60 -37.95 37.68 3.66
C GLY A 60 -37.72 39.18 3.43
N ALA A 61 -37.85 39.56 2.16
CA ALA A 61 -38.49 40.79 1.66
C ALA A 61 -37.86 42.17 1.92
N SER A 62 -37.59 42.84 0.78
CA SER A 62 -38.09 44.16 0.36
C SER A 62 -37.02 45.20 -0.06
N SER A 63 -37.13 45.61 -1.32
CA SER A 63 -36.48 46.74 -1.98
C SER A 63 -37.20 48.08 -1.62
N PRO A 64 -36.95 49.21 -2.32
CA PRO A 64 -35.86 50.17 -2.15
C PRO A 64 -36.38 51.63 -1.95
N GLY A 65 -35.50 52.62 -1.70
CA GLY A 65 -35.83 54.03 -2.05
C GLY A 65 -35.27 55.18 -1.18
N LEU A 66 -34.42 55.98 -1.82
CA LEU A 66 -34.43 57.47 -1.95
C LEU A 66 -34.60 58.41 -0.73
N CYS A 67 -33.64 59.36 -0.62
CA CYS A 67 -33.79 60.83 -0.81
C CYS A 67 -33.54 61.86 0.34
N PHE A 68 -32.82 62.94 -0.06
CA PHE A 68 -32.70 64.33 0.47
C PHE A 68 -31.91 64.56 1.79
N ARG A 69 -31.08 65.62 1.98
CA ARG A 69 -31.31 67.06 1.70
C ARG A 69 -30.02 67.93 1.78
N LYS A 70 -30.00 69.04 1.03
CA LYS A 70 -29.02 70.16 0.94
C LYS A 70 -28.99 71.12 2.15
N ARG A 71 -27.87 71.85 2.36
CA ARG A 71 -27.74 73.35 2.35
C ARG A 71 -26.30 73.87 2.62
N THR A 72 -25.93 74.96 1.93
CA THR A 72 -24.76 75.87 2.06
C THR A 72 -25.22 77.24 2.65
N PRO A 73 -24.51 78.41 2.63
CA PRO A 73 -23.06 78.82 2.57
C PRO A 73 -22.66 80.00 3.55
N SER A 74 -21.36 80.43 3.59
CA SER A 74 -20.83 81.84 3.66
C SER A 74 -19.31 81.88 4.04
N SER A 75 -18.36 82.40 3.23
CA SER A 75 -17.73 83.77 3.12
C SER A 75 -17.13 84.32 4.44
N SER A 76 -15.96 84.97 4.60
CA SER A 76 -15.01 85.73 3.74
C SER A 76 -13.77 86.19 4.60
N SER A 77 -12.63 86.50 3.94
CA SER A 77 -11.30 87.00 4.44
C SER A 77 -11.30 88.48 4.95
N PRO A 78 -10.17 89.26 5.07
CA PRO A 78 -8.72 89.02 5.31
C PRO A 78 -8.04 90.02 6.34
N SER A 79 -6.73 89.89 6.65
CA SER A 79 -5.68 90.99 6.69
C SER A 79 -4.45 90.73 7.62
N SER A 80 -3.26 91.15 7.14
CA SER A 80 -1.87 91.11 7.71
C SER A 80 -1.57 92.30 8.68
N PRO A 81 -0.32 92.77 9.03
CA PRO A 81 1.10 92.45 8.65
C PRO A 81 2.23 92.62 9.75
N PHE A 82 3.51 92.63 9.30
CA PHE A 82 4.82 93.05 9.90
C PHE A 82 5.69 91.95 10.59
N ALA A 83 7.04 91.85 10.50
CA ALA A 83 8.14 92.52 9.78
C ALA A 83 9.45 91.63 9.76
N ASN A 84 10.44 92.03 8.94
CA ASN A 84 11.76 91.45 8.52
C ASN A 84 12.88 91.24 9.63
N PRO A 85 14.18 90.93 9.32
CA PRO A 85 14.86 89.66 8.89
C PRO A 85 16.21 89.45 9.71
N PRO A 86 17.39 88.91 9.23
CA PRO A 86 17.77 87.93 8.17
C PRO A 86 18.77 86.80 8.60
N SER A 87 18.98 85.75 7.77
CA SER A 87 20.29 85.28 7.18
C SER A 87 20.36 83.78 6.75
N LYS A 88 20.47 83.56 5.41
CA LYS A 88 21.24 82.60 4.54
C LYS A 88 21.66 81.16 5.00
N PRO A 89 22.06 80.23 4.07
CA PRO A 89 21.50 79.88 2.73
C PRO A 89 21.56 78.34 2.33
N SER A 90 21.04 78.03 1.13
CA SER A 90 21.42 76.91 0.20
C SER A 90 20.73 75.53 0.41
N ARG A 91 20.29 74.69 -0.54
CA ARG A 91 20.49 74.45 -2.01
C ARG A 91 19.36 73.52 -2.56
N LEU A 92 18.95 73.77 -3.82
CA LEU A 92 18.60 72.88 -4.95
C LEU A 92 17.76 71.57 -4.75
N ARG A 93 16.67 71.44 -5.53
CA ARG A 93 16.00 70.17 -5.91
C ARG A 93 15.82 70.10 -7.44
N PRO A 94 15.93 68.90 -8.05
CA PRO A 94 15.17 68.61 -9.26
C PRO A 94 14.31 67.33 -9.19
N LEU A 95 13.23 67.42 -9.96
CA LEU A 95 12.19 66.48 -10.39
C LEU A 95 12.52 64.97 -10.49
N CYS A 96 11.54 64.14 -10.15
CA CYS A 96 11.37 62.80 -10.72
C CYS A 96 9.87 62.49 -10.95
N HIS A 97 9.47 62.43 -12.22
CA HIS A 97 8.20 61.85 -12.66
C HIS A 97 8.36 60.32 -12.75
N LEU A 98 7.72 59.56 -11.87
CA LEU A 98 7.52 58.12 -12.09
C LEU A 98 6.36 57.91 -13.07
N GLY A 99 6.67 57.46 -14.28
CA GLY A 99 5.67 57.00 -15.24
C GLY A 99 5.07 55.67 -14.79
N PHE A 100 3.76 55.65 -14.55
CA PHE A 100 3.00 54.41 -14.37
C PHE A 100 2.91 53.70 -15.73
N ILE A 101 3.57 52.55 -15.87
CA ILE A 101 3.41 51.67 -17.02
C ILE A 101 1.98 51.14 -17.02
N ARG A 102 1.12 51.59 -17.94
CA ARG A 102 -0.21 51.01 -18.17
C ARG A 102 -0.04 49.65 -18.85
N LEU A 103 0.05 48.59 -18.07
CA LEU A 103 -0.11 47.23 -18.57
C LEU A 103 -1.53 47.08 -19.13
N SER A 104 -1.65 46.52 -20.33
CA SER A 104 -2.95 46.08 -20.85
C SER A 104 -3.60 45.14 -19.83
N GLN A 105 -4.93 45.21 -19.67
CA GLN A 105 -5.69 44.32 -18.78
C GLN A 105 -5.34 42.85 -19.01
N PHE A 106 -5.03 42.46 -20.25
CA PHE A 106 -4.57 41.12 -20.61
C PHE A 106 -3.20 40.76 -20.02
N ARG A 107 -2.23 41.70 -20.03
CA ARG A 107 -0.90 41.49 -19.42
C ARG A 107 -0.99 41.42 -17.90
N MET A 108 -1.89 42.21 -17.29
CA MET A 108 -2.15 42.16 -15.85
C MET A 108 -2.80 40.83 -15.45
N PHE A 109 -3.75 40.34 -16.24
CA PHE A 109 -4.35 39.02 -16.06
C PHE A 109 -3.31 37.90 -16.15
N LEU A 110 -2.45 37.91 -17.17
CA LEU A 110 -1.38 36.93 -17.30
C LEU A 110 -0.41 36.95 -16.12
N LEU A 111 0.00 38.14 -15.66
CA LEU A 111 0.88 38.27 -14.49
C LEU A 111 0.23 37.70 -13.23
N LEU A 112 -1.05 38.00 -12.98
CA LEU A 112 -1.78 37.42 -11.85
C LEU A 112 -1.89 35.90 -11.97
N ALA A 113 -2.23 35.38 -13.16
CA ALA A 113 -2.28 33.94 -13.41
C ALA A 113 -0.93 33.25 -13.14
N PHE A 114 0.19 33.86 -13.56
CA PHE A 114 1.53 33.35 -13.26
C PHE A 114 1.86 33.39 -11.77
N VAL A 115 1.47 34.44 -11.04
CA VAL A 115 1.69 34.53 -9.59
C VAL A 115 0.83 33.50 -8.85
N PHE A 116 -0.44 33.32 -9.24
CA PHE A 116 -1.29 32.28 -8.67
C PHE A 116 -0.77 30.88 -8.97
N LEU A 117 -0.36 30.62 -10.22
CA LEU A 117 0.24 29.34 -10.60
C LEU A 117 1.55 29.08 -9.84
N GLY A 118 2.42 30.09 -9.73
CA GLY A 118 3.66 29.99 -8.98
C GLY A 118 3.44 29.77 -7.48
N GLY A 119 2.48 30.48 -6.89
CA GLY A 119 2.08 30.30 -5.49
C GLY A 119 1.46 28.92 -5.24
N TYR A 120 0.63 28.43 -6.16
CA TYR A 120 0.03 27.10 -6.10
C TYR A 120 1.09 25.99 -6.24
N VAL A 121 2.01 26.09 -7.20
CA VAL A 121 3.13 25.15 -7.35
C VAL A 121 4.03 25.17 -6.12
N HIS A 122 4.31 26.35 -5.55
CA HIS A 122 5.09 26.45 -4.31
C HIS A 122 4.37 25.81 -3.12
N TYR A 123 3.06 26.00 -3.00
CA TYR A 123 2.24 25.35 -2.00
C TYR A 123 2.28 23.82 -2.14
N LEU A 124 2.08 23.30 -3.36
CA LEU A 124 2.15 21.86 -3.64
C LEU A 124 3.54 21.30 -3.30
N TRP A 125 4.60 22.01 -3.65
CA TRP A 125 5.96 21.63 -3.32
C TRP A 125 6.21 21.58 -1.82
N LYS A 126 5.75 22.59 -1.06
CA LYS A 126 5.84 22.59 0.41
C LYS A 126 5.03 21.48 1.05
N ALA A 127 3.82 21.23 0.56
CA ALA A 127 2.96 20.16 1.05
C ALA A 127 3.59 18.78 0.78
N GLU A 128 4.22 18.59 -0.37
CA GLU A 128 4.96 17.39 -0.71
C GLU A 128 6.20 17.21 0.19
N ALA A 129 6.97 18.29 0.39
CA ALA A 129 8.15 18.26 1.25
C ALA A 129 7.81 17.91 2.70
N ALA A 130 6.64 18.33 3.20
CA ALA A 130 6.18 17.99 4.55
C ALA A 130 5.93 16.48 4.73
N LEU A 131 5.52 15.77 3.67
CA LEU A 131 5.31 14.32 3.72
C LEU A 131 6.62 13.55 3.74
N GLY A 132 7.67 14.08 3.09
CA GLY A 132 9.00 13.47 3.03
C GLY A 132 9.85 13.63 4.29
N VAL A 133 9.33 14.29 5.33
CA VAL A 133 10.03 14.42 6.63
C VAL A 133 10.13 13.06 7.30
N ALA A 134 11.28 12.73 7.87
CA ALA A 134 11.48 11.48 8.61
C ALA A 134 10.48 11.37 9.78
N TRP A 135 9.80 10.23 9.87
CA TRP A 135 8.94 9.92 11.01
C TRP A 135 9.77 9.36 12.17
N THR A 136 9.30 9.59 13.39
CA THR A 136 9.97 9.12 14.61
C THR A 136 9.07 8.15 15.36
N PRO A 137 9.57 6.97 15.74
CA PRO A 137 8.77 5.97 16.43
C PRO A 137 8.31 6.45 17.80
N ASP A 138 7.10 6.05 18.17
CA ASP A 138 6.53 6.28 19.49
C ASP A 138 7.24 5.42 20.57
N PRO A 139 7.05 5.71 21.87
CA PRO A 139 7.73 4.96 22.93
C PRO A 139 7.41 3.46 22.98
N GLU A 140 6.21 3.05 22.61
CA GLU A 140 5.83 1.62 22.60
C GLU A 140 6.57 0.89 21.48
N THR A 141 6.64 1.50 20.30
CA THR A 141 7.44 0.99 19.18
C THR A 141 8.92 0.83 19.57
N ARG A 142 9.52 1.82 20.22
CA ARG A 142 10.92 1.71 20.71
C ARG A 142 11.12 0.63 21.76
N LEU A 143 10.10 0.34 22.56
CA LEU A 143 10.14 -0.77 23.53
C LEU A 143 10.03 -2.13 22.83
N PHE A 144 9.24 -2.22 21.76
CA PHE A 144 9.14 -3.41 20.92
C PHE A 144 10.49 -3.73 20.25
N GLU A 145 11.16 -2.73 19.67
CA GLU A 145 12.48 -2.83 19.03
C GLU A 145 13.56 -3.46 19.94
N GLN A 146 13.39 -3.38 21.26
CA GLN A 146 14.36 -3.86 22.25
C GLN A 146 14.07 -5.27 22.77
N ARG A 147 12.97 -5.89 22.37
CA ARG A 147 12.52 -7.18 22.88
C ARG A 147 12.60 -8.25 21.80
N PRO A 148 12.97 -9.50 22.15
CA PRO A 148 12.91 -10.58 21.17
C PRO A 148 11.47 -10.82 20.72
N LEU A 149 11.31 -11.22 19.46
CA LEU A 149 10.03 -11.60 18.91
C LEU A 149 9.47 -12.81 19.67
N LEU A 150 8.18 -12.76 20.00
CA LEU A 150 7.50 -13.88 20.64
C LEU A 150 7.36 -15.05 19.64
N PRO A 151 7.43 -16.31 20.11
CA PRO A 151 7.35 -17.47 19.24
C PRO A 151 6.00 -17.52 18.48
N PRO A 152 5.97 -18.08 17.26
CA PRO A 152 4.76 -18.16 16.45
C PRO A 152 3.62 -18.86 17.19
N ILE A 153 2.38 -18.45 16.92
CA ILE A 153 1.20 -19.17 17.40
C ILE A 153 1.14 -20.52 16.70
N LYS A 154 0.95 -21.61 17.46
CA LYS A 154 0.94 -22.97 16.91
C LYS A 154 -0.30 -23.20 16.06
N GLU A 155 -1.43 -22.66 16.50
CA GLU A 155 -2.76 -22.77 15.88
C GLU A 155 -2.86 -22.05 14.53
N THR A 156 -1.93 -21.16 14.19
CA THR A 156 -1.88 -20.53 12.86
C THR A 156 -1.13 -21.39 11.84
N SER A 157 -0.42 -22.44 12.26
CA SER A 157 0.27 -23.35 11.34
C SER A 157 -0.73 -24.16 10.52
N ILE A 158 -0.47 -24.28 9.21
CA ILE A 158 -1.27 -25.09 8.29
C ILE A 158 -1.35 -26.55 8.72
N GLU A 159 -0.36 -27.06 9.46
CA GLU A 159 -0.35 -28.45 9.96
C GLU A 159 -1.48 -28.78 10.94
N THR A 160 -2.09 -27.74 11.51
CA THR A 160 -3.22 -27.91 12.42
C THR A 160 -4.58 -27.93 11.70
N TYR A 161 -4.61 -27.66 10.40
CA TYR A 161 -5.82 -27.57 9.55
C TYR A 161 -6.01 -28.85 8.73
N THR A 162 -7.25 -29.10 8.30
CA THR A 162 -7.57 -30.25 7.43
C THR A 162 -7.71 -29.79 5.98
N LEU A 163 -6.74 -30.14 5.15
CA LEU A 163 -6.68 -29.77 3.74
C LEU A 163 -7.61 -30.66 2.89
N PRO A 164 -8.11 -30.17 1.74
CA PRO A 164 -7.77 -28.91 1.08
C PRO A 164 -8.49 -27.68 1.65
N LEU A 165 -7.91 -26.50 1.38
CA LEU A 165 -8.57 -25.22 1.68
C LEU A 165 -9.59 -24.87 0.59
N HIS A 166 -10.69 -24.22 0.95
CA HIS A 166 -11.69 -23.69 0.02
C HIS A 166 -12.22 -22.34 0.51
N THR A 167 -13.01 -21.66 -0.30
CA THR A 167 -13.60 -20.37 0.05
C THR A 167 -15.02 -20.52 0.57
N LYS A 168 -15.40 -19.68 1.52
CA LYS A 168 -16.76 -19.64 2.08
C LYS A 168 -17.07 -18.24 2.55
N GLY A 169 -18.01 -17.57 1.87
CA GLY A 169 -18.28 -16.16 2.10
C GLY A 169 -16.99 -15.35 1.90
N ARG A 170 -16.65 -14.50 2.87
CA ARG A 170 -15.42 -13.72 2.87
C ARG A 170 -14.13 -14.46 3.28
N ASP A 171 -14.19 -15.75 3.61
CA ASP A 171 -13.08 -16.48 4.23
C ASP A 171 -12.50 -17.59 3.38
N VAL A 172 -11.20 -17.86 3.59
CA VAL A 172 -10.59 -19.15 3.28
C VAL A 172 -10.75 -20.06 4.49
N VAL A 173 -11.24 -21.27 4.29
CA VAL A 173 -11.54 -22.25 5.34
C VAL A 173 -10.99 -23.63 5.00
N ASP A 174 -10.76 -24.44 6.01
CA ASP A 174 -10.41 -25.85 5.87
C ASP A 174 -11.65 -26.74 5.66
N GLU A 175 -11.47 -28.06 5.48
CA GLU A 175 -12.59 -29.00 5.27
C GLU A 175 -13.63 -29.01 6.41
N HIS A 176 -13.25 -28.58 7.61
CA HIS A 176 -14.15 -28.48 8.77
C HIS A 176 -14.79 -27.09 8.91
N GLY A 177 -14.57 -26.19 7.95
CA GLY A 177 -15.07 -24.83 7.97
C GLY A 177 -14.32 -23.92 8.94
N ARG A 178 -13.15 -24.33 9.43
CA ARG A 178 -12.30 -23.49 10.28
C ARG A 178 -11.54 -22.51 9.40
N ARG A 179 -11.66 -21.22 9.70
CA ARG A 179 -10.97 -20.17 8.94
C ARG A 179 -9.46 -20.34 9.00
N PHE A 180 -8.82 -20.40 7.84
CA PHE A 180 -7.38 -20.28 7.66
C PHE A 180 -7.08 -18.85 7.20
N LYS A 181 -6.67 -17.98 8.14
CA LYS A 181 -6.25 -16.61 7.81
C LYS A 181 -4.87 -16.65 7.16
N LEU A 182 -4.74 -16.15 5.94
CA LEU A 182 -3.46 -16.02 5.24
C LEU A 182 -2.64 -14.91 5.90
N LEU A 183 -1.60 -15.31 6.62
CA LEU A 183 -0.56 -14.45 7.19
C LEU A 183 0.68 -14.65 6.31
N SER A 184 0.65 -14.01 5.14
CA SER A 184 1.64 -14.21 4.09
C SER A 184 2.81 -13.23 4.17
N VAL A 185 3.96 -13.67 3.66
CA VAL A 185 5.07 -12.81 3.26
C VAL A 185 5.50 -13.15 1.84
N ASN A 186 6.07 -12.19 1.12
CA ASN A 186 6.66 -12.41 -0.20
C ASN A 186 8.13 -12.79 -0.07
N TRP A 187 8.54 -13.87 -0.73
CA TRP A 187 9.96 -14.26 -0.90
C TRP A 187 10.29 -14.25 -2.39
N TYR A 188 10.82 -13.12 -2.88
CA TYR A 188 11.06 -12.93 -4.31
C TYR A 188 12.48 -13.38 -4.72
N GLY A 189 12.73 -13.36 -6.02
CA GLY A 189 14.04 -13.61 -6.64
C GLY A 189 13.93 -14.45 -7.90
N ALA A 190 13.06 -15.47 -7.89
CA ALA A 190 12.80 -16.32 -9.06
C ALA A 190 12.09 -15.57 -10.20
N SER A 191 11.41 -14.47 -9.88
CA SER A 191 10.88 -13.50 -10.84
C SER A 191 11.95 -12.59 -11.45
N ASP A 192 13.14 -12.53 -10.85
CA ASP A 192 14.12 -11.48 -11.11
C ASP A 192 15.29 -12.04 -11.95
N GLU A 193 16.30 -11.19 -12.19
CA GLU A 193 17.42 -11.43 -13.11
C GLU A 193 18.22 -12.72 -12.85
N LEU A 194 18.16 -13.26 -11.62
CA LEU A 194 18.87 -14.48 -11.23
C LEU A 194 18.04 -15.76 -11.40
N ASN A 195 16.74 -15.66 -11.68
CA ASN A 195 15.84 -16.80 -11.93
C ASN A 195 15.77 -17.84 -10.77
N ILE A 196 16.15 -17.47 -9.54
CA ILE A 196 16.03 -18.34 -8.36
C ILE A 196 15.58 -17.51 -7.16
N PRO A 197 14.87 -18.09 -6.16
CA PRO A 197 14.58 -17.39 -4.92
C PRO A 197 15.86 -16.86 -4.27
N SER A 198 15.85 -15.61 -3.81
CA SER A 198 17.06 -14.96 -3.32
C SER A 198 17.54 -15.56 -1.98
N GLY A 199 18.84 -15.44 -1.70
CA GLY A 199 19.43 -15.79 -0.41
C GLY A 199 20.07 -17.17 -0.33
N LEU A 200 19.99 -17.98 -1.40
CA LEU A 200 20.53 -19.35 -1.44
C LEU A 200 22.06 -19.42 -1.46
N ASP A 201 22.71 -18.28 -1.71
CA ASP A 201 24.15 -18.06 -1.57
C ASP A 201 24.55 -17.68 -0.13
N VAL A 202 23.60 -17.25 0.70
CA VAL A 202 23.86 -16.80 2.08
C VAL A 202 23.40 -17.82 3.10
N GLN A 203 22.23 -18.44 2.91
CA GLN A 203 21.65 -19.41 3.84
C GLN A 203 21.06 -20.62 3.11
N HIS A 204 21.02 -21.75 3.83
CA HIS A 204 20.27 -22.91 3.38
C HIS A 204 18.77 -22.58 3.31
N ARG A 205 18.08 -23.04 2.26
CA ARG A 205 16.64 -22.80 2.04
C ARG A 205 15.78 -23.17 3.26
N ASP A 206 16.13 -24.24 3.97
CA ASP A 206 15.41 -24.67 5.18
C ASP A 206 15.55 -23.64 6.31
N THR A 207 16.72 -23.01 6.45
CA THR A 207 16.94 -21.94 7.42
C THR A 207 16.08 -20.73 7.09
N ILE A 208 16.00 -20.35 5.80
CA ILE A 208 15.14 -19.24 5.36
C ILE A 208 13.67 -19.56 5.66
N ALA A 209 13.21 -20.78 5.35
CA ALA A 209 11.85 -21.23 5.65
C ALA A 209 11.55 -21.21 7.16
N GLN A 210 12.47 -21.71 7.98
CA GLN A 210 12.38 -21.65 9.45
C GLN A 210 12.35 -20.21 9.97
N THR A 211 13.15 -19.31 9.39
CA THR A 211 13.14 -17.87 9.74
C THR A 211 11.77 -17.27 9.43
N ILE A 212 11.22 -17.49 8.23
CA ILE A 212 9.88 -17.01 7.85
C ILE A 212 8.82 -17.51 8.83
N ARG A 213 8.86 -18.81 9.17
CA ARG A 213 7.95 -19.37 10.17
C ARG A 213 8.13 -18.70 11.54
N GLY A 214 9.38 -18.48 11.96
CA GLY A 214 9.77 -17.82 13.20
C GLY A 214 9.29 -16.37 13.31
N LEU A 215 9.18 -15.66 12.19
CA LEU A 215 8.57 -14.32 12.12
C LEU A 215 7.05 -14.32 12.37
N GLY A 216 6.41 -15.49 12.34
CA GLY A 216 4.97 -15.66 12.62
C GLY A 216 4.10 -15.90 11.39
N PHE A 217 4.67 -15.82 10.18
CA PHE A 217 3.95 -16.10 8.94
C PHE A 217 3.57 -17.59 8.84
N ASN A 218 2.44 -17.88 8.20
CA ASN A 218 1.95 -19.23 7.94
C ASN A 218 1.80 -19.55 6.46
N SER A 219 2.02 -18.55 5.59
CA SER A 219 2.01 -18.70 4.14
C SER A 219 3.10 -17.85 3.48
N VAL A 220 3.52 -18.25 2.28
CA VAL A 220 4.46 -17.51 1.43
C VAL A 220 3.88 -17.34 0.04
N ARG A 221 3.89 -16.09 -0.44
CA ARG A 221 3.73 -15.78 -1.86
C ARG A 221 5.11 -15.90 -2.50
N LEU A 222 5.23 -16.77 -3.51
CA LEU A 222 6.50 -17.12 -4.14
C LEU A 222 6.49 -16.70 -5.62
N PRO A 223 6.98 -15.48 -5.93
CA PRO A 223 7.11 -14.95 -7.28
C PRO A 223 8.02 -15.77 -8.20
N TYR A 224 7.59 -15.95 -9.45
CA TYR A 224 8.40 -16.46 -10.55
C TYR A 224 8.16 -15.66 -11.84
N SER A 225 9.05 -15.77 -12.83
CA SER A 225 8.87 -15.17 -14.16
C SER A 225 8.55 -16.22 -15.23
N ASP A 226 7.78 -15.84 -16.25
CA ASP A 226 7.59 -16.72 -17.41
C ASP A 226 8.92 -17.07 -18.08
N GLU A 227 9.84 -16.12 -18.17
CA GLU A 227 11.19 -16.35 -18.71
C GLU A 227 11.96 -17.45 -17.97
N MET A 228 11.87 -17.52 -16.64
CA MET A 228 12.48 -18.62 -15.87
C MET A 228 11.90 -19.97 -16.32
N VAL A 229 10.59 -20.05 -16.54
CA VAL A 229 9.92 -21.28 -16.98
C VAL A 229 10.28 -21.63 -18.43
N ILE A 230 10.40 -20.63 -19.31
CA ILE A 230 10.76 -20.79 -20.72
C ILE A 230 12.19 -21.28 -20.86
N THR A 231 13.12 -20.59 -20.20
CA THR A 231 14.56 -20.78 -20.40
C THR A 231 15.15 -21.87 -19.51
N ASP A 232 14.56 -22.07 -18.32
CA ASP A 232 14.98 -23.03 -17.29
C ASP A 232 16.51 -23.12 -17.18
N PRO A 233 17.20 -22.00 -16.86
CA PRO A 233 18.64 -21.93 -16.99
C PRO A 233 19.33 -22.80 -15.92
N PRO A 234 20.52 -23.38 -16.22
CA PRO A 234 21.34 -23.97 -15.18
C PRO A 234 21.78 -22.89 -14.18
N VAL A 235 21.74 -23.21 -12.89
CA VAL A 235 22.04 -22.23 -11.84
C VAL A 235 23.54 -22.22 -11.53
N PRO A 236 24.22 -21.05 -11.59
CA PRO A 236 25.62 -20.93 -11.20
C PRO A 236 25.85 -21.37 -9.75
N ALA A 237 26.92 -22.13 -9.50
CA ALA A 237 27.20 -22.74 -8.20
C ALA A 237 27.41 -21.69 -7.09
N GLU A 238 27.93 -20.52 -7.42
CA GLU A 238 28.11 -19.40 -6.49
C GLU A 238 26.79 -18.89 -5.90
N LEU A 239 25.70 -18.97 -6.67
CA LEU A 239 24.36 -18.58 -6.22
C LEU A 239 23.71 -19.62 -5.29
N LEU A 240 24.33 -20.80 -5.15
CA LEU A 240 23.87 -21.92 -4.34
C LEU A 240 24.91 -22.31 -3.29
N SER A 241 25.82 -21.42 -2.92
CA SER A 241 26.96 -21.77 -2.06
C SER A 241 26.55 -22.24 -0.65
N ALA A 242 25.35 -21.88 -0.17
CA ALA A 242 24.77 -22.38 1.07
C ALA A 242 23.84 -23.60 0.88
N ASN A 243 23.61 -24.05 -0.36
CA ASN A 243 22.74 -25.17 -0.75
C ASN A 243 23.49 -26.13 -1.69
N PRO A 244 24.55 -26.83 -1.19
CA PRO A 244 25.45 -27.62 -2.03
C PRO A 244 24.77 -28.82 -2.71
N ASP A 245 23.64 -29.28 -2.19
CA ASP A 245 22.82 -30.34 -2.77
C ASP A 245 22.11 -29.94 -4.07
N LEU A 246 21.95 -28.64 -4.31
CA LEU A 246 21.33 -28.09 -5.51
C LEU A 246 22.34 -27.71 -6.60
N VAL A 247 23.65 -27.81 -6.34
CA VAL A 247 24.67 -27.44 -7.32
C VAL A 247 24.55 -28.30 -8.59
N GLY A 248 24.44 -27.63 -9.73
CA GLY A 248 24.24 -28.27 -11.04
C GLY A 248 22.77 -28.45 -11.44
N MET A 249 21.83 -28.06 -10.59
CA MET A 249 20.40 -28.06 -10.90
C MET A 249 19.99 -26.86 -11.76
N HIS A 250 18.84 -26.98 -12.41
CA HIS A 250 18.22 -25.91 -13.17
C HIS A 250 17.27 -25.08 -12.30
N ALA A 251 16.92 -23.88 -12.77
CA ALA A 251 16.11 -22.92 -12.02
C ALA A 251 14.77 -23.51 -11.52
N LEU A 252 14.08 -24.31 -12.34
CA LEU A 252 12.81 -24.94 -11.93
C LEU A 252 13.00 -25.96 -10.80
N ASP A 253 14.10 -26.72 -10.80
CA ASP A 253 14.39 -27.70 -9.75
C ASP A 253 14.76 -26.98 -8.44
N VAL A 254 15.48 -25.85 -8.52
CA VAL A 254 15.78 -25.00 -7.36
C VAL A 254 14.51 -24.37 -6.79
N PHE A 255 13.60 -23.90 -7.65
CA PHE A 255 12.31 -23.37 -7.23
C PHE A 255 11.48 -24.42 -6.48
N GLU A 256 11.38 -25.65 -7.02
CA GLU A 256 10.70 -26.79 -6.40
C GLU A 256 11.32 -27.18 -5.04
N ALA A 257 12.65 -27.15 -4.93
CA ALA A 257 13.35 -27.39 -3.66
C ALA A 257 13.02 -26.34 -2.60
N CYS A 258 12.92 -25.07 -2.98
CA CYS A 258 12.49 -23.98 -2.09
C CYS A 258 11.02 -24.14 -1.66
N VAL A 259 10.13 -24.52 -2.58
CA VAL A 259 8.73 -24.85 -2.24
C VAL A 259 8.68 -25.98 -1.22
N THR A 260 9.45 -27.04 -1.43
CA THR A 260 9.54 -28.19 -0.51
C THR A 260 9.98 -27.73 0.89
N ALA A 261 11.05 -26.95 0.98
CA ALA A 261 11.56 -26.41 2.25
C ALA A 261 10.54 -25.56 3.00
N LEU A 262 9.77 -24.71 2.29
CA LEU A 262 8.66 -23.95 2.88
C LEU A 262 7.58 -24.88 3.43
N THR A 263 7.16 -25.86 2.63
CA THR A 263 6.09 -26.78 3.03
C THR A 263 6.51 -27.69 4.18
N ASP A 264 7.77 -28.13 4.24
CA ASP A 264 8.34 -28.91 5.36
C ASP A 264 8.42 -28.08 6.65
N ALA A 265 8.61 -26.77 6.55
CA ALA A 265 8.54 -25.83 7.68
C ALA A 265 7.10 -25.53 8.14
N GLY A 266 6.08 -26.17 7.56
CA GLY A 266 4.67 -25.97 7.91
C GLY A 266 4.12 -24.63 7.41
N ILE A 267 4.62 -24.15 6.27
CA ILE A 267 4.18 -22.93 5.58
C ILE A 267 3.39 -23.32 4.33
N ALA A 268 2.24 -22.68 4.14
CA ALA A 268 1.46 -22.81 2.91
C ALA A 268 2.11 -22.00 1.77
N VAL A 269 2.18 -22.54 0.56
CA VAL A 269 2.79 -21.86 -0.58
C VAL A 269 1.73 -21.43 -1.58
N ILE A 270 1.80 -20.17 -1.98
CA ILE A 270 1.04 -19.57 -3.07
C ILE A 270 2.05 -19.22 -4.17
N VAL A 271 2.00 -19.94 -5.29
CA VAL A 271 2.87 -19.67 -6.44
C VAL A 271 2.33 -18.44 -7.15
N ASN A 272 3.21 -17.52 -7.54
CA ASN A 272 2.80 -16.27 -8.19
C ASN A 272 3.54 -16.06 -9.52
N ASN A 273 2.80 -16.02 -10.63
CA ASN A 273 3.35 -15.53 -11.90
C ASN A 273 3.48 -14.00 -11.81
N HIS A 274 4.71 -13.54 -11.62
CA HIS A 274 4.98 -12.17 -11.20
C HIS A 274 5.25 -11.23 -12.37
N ILE A 275 5.92 -11.75 -13.39
CA ILE A 275 6.42 -10.94 -14.50
C ILE A 275 6.71 -11.85 -15.69
N THR A 276 6.72 -11.29 -16.90
CA THR A 276 7.05 -12.07 -18.10
C THR A 276 8.57 -12.14 -18.26
N HIS A 277 9.26 -11.01 -18.09
CA HIS A 277 10.71 -10.90 -18.21
C HIS A 277 11.38 -11.02 -16.84
N SER A 278 12.47 -11.78 -16.73
CA SER A 278 13.24 -11.88 -15.50
C SER A 278 13.97 -10.58 -15.18
N THR A 279 13.31 -9.68 -14.46
CA THR A 279 13.79 -8.34 -14.09
C THR A 279 13.11 -7.86 -12.81
N TRP A 280 13.63 -6.79 -12.22
CA TRP A 280 12.97 -6.14 -11.09
C TRP A 280 11.65 -5.46 -11.52
N CYS A 281 10.51 -6.05 -11.14
CA CYS A 281 9.18 -5.45 -11.28
C CYS A 281 9.07 -4.16 -10.43
N CYS A 282 8.14 -3.23 -10.65
CA CYS A 282 7.00 -3.17 -11.54
C CYS A 282 6.99 -1.80 -12.22
N GLY A 283 7.87 -1.66 -13.22
CA GLY A 283 7.99 -0.45 -14.01
C GLY A 283 6.79 -0.24 -14.94
N ALA A 284 6.85 0.84 -15.73
CA ALA A 284 5.89 1.12 -16.78
C ALA A 284 6.16 0.29 -18.06
N ASP A 285 6.71 -0.92 -17.92
CA ASP A 285 7.05 -1.77 -19.05
C ASP A 285 5.75 -2.38 -19.65
N PRO A 286 5.38 -2.02 -20.89
CA PRO A 286 4.20 -2.59 -21.52
C PRO A 286 4.32 -4.10 -21.76
N CYS A 287 5.54 -4.66 -21.81
CA CYS A 287 5.78 -6.08 -22.03
C CYS A 287 5.36 -6.97 -20.84
N ASP A 288 5.23 -6.38 -19.66
CA ASP A 288 4.85 -7.07 -18.42
C ASP A 288 3.49 -6.63 -17.86
N ALA A 289 2.87 -5.62 -18.46
CA ALA A 289 1.61 -5.04 -18.01
C ALA A 289 0.41 -6.01 -18.09
N HIS A 290 0.47 -6.98 -19.01
CA HIS A 290 -0.56 -7.99 -19.28
C HIS A 290 0.03 -9.40 -19.06
N TRP A 291 -0.82 -10.44 -19.09
CA TRP A 291 -0.36 -11.86 -19.10
C TRP A 291 0.12 -12.32 -20.47
N ALA A 292 -0.28 -11.62 -21.54
CA ALA A 292 0.13 -11.88 -22.92
C ALA A 292 0.60 -10.57 -23.55
N ASN A 293 1.65 -10.65 -24.38
CA ASN A 293 2.32 -9.47 -24.96
C ASN A 293 2.65 -9.64 -26.46
N ASP A 294 2.22 -10.74 -27.08
CA ASP A 294 2.34 -11.02 -28.51
C ASP A 294 1.74 -9.92 -29.40
N HIS A 295 0.67 -9.26 -28.93
CA HIS A 295 0.05 -8.11 -29.58
C HIS A 295 0.96 -6.87 -29.70
N LEU A 296 2.07 -6.80 -28.96
CA LEU A 296 3.06 -5.71 -29.03
C LEU A 296 4.12 -5.94 -30.12
N GLY A 297 4.04 -7.03 -30.88
CA GLY A 297 4.89 -7.28 -32.03
C GLY A 297 6.36 -7.46 -31.66
N PRO A 298 7.31 -6.74 -32.28
CA PRO A 298 8.75 -6.90 -32.02
C PRO A 298 9.26 -6.20 -30.75
N LEU A 299 8.40 -5.50 -30.00
CA LEU A 299 8.84 -4.65 -28.89
C LEU A 299 9.43 -5.44 -27.71
N CYS A 300 8.87 -6.62 -27.43
CA CYS A 300 9.22 -7.41 -26.25
C CYS A 300 10.28 -8.47 -26.56
N ARG A 301 11.29 -8.58 -25.67
CA ARG A 301 12.36 -9.59 -25.71
C ARG A 301 11.81 -10.99 -25.52
N ILE A 302 11.06 -11.22 -24.45
CA ILE A 302 10.29 -12.44 -24.23
C ILE A 302 8.86 -12.16 -24.68
N LYS A 303 8.34 -13.03 -25.53
CA LYS A 303 7.00 -12.92 -26.11
C LYS A 303 6.18 -14.14 -25.74
N GLN A 304 4.92 -13.92 -25.39
CA GLN A 304 3.97 -14.99 -25.10
C GLN A 304 2.56 -14.59 -25.49
N THR A 305 1.83 -15.57 -26.05
CA THR A 305 0.38 -15.54 -26.15
C THR A 305 -0.25 -15.90 -24.80
N GLU A 306 -1.57 -15.75 -24.68
CA GLU A 306 -2.28 -16.24 -23.50
C GLU A 306 -2.17 -17.76 -23.33
N GLU A 307 -2.13 -18.52 -24.43
CA GLU A 307 -1.99 -19.97 -24.34
C GLU A 307 -0.59 -20.38 -23.87
N ASP A 308 0.46 -19.67 -24.32
CA ASP A 308 1.82 -19.91 -23.83
C ASP A 308 1.90 -19.65 -22.31
N TRP A 309 1.31 -18.56 -21.83
CA TRP A 309 1.22 -18.26 -20.39
C TRP A 309 0.52 -19.37 -19.59
N ILE A 310 -0.59 -19.91 -20.10
CA ILE A 310 -1.28 -21.05 -19.48
C ILE A 310 -0.37 -22.29 -19.46
N GLN A 311 0.35 -22.57 -20.55
CA GLN A 311 1.28 -23.70 -20.61
C GLN A 311 2.48 -23.53 -19.68
N HIS A 312 2.97 -22.30 -19.46
CA HIS A 312 4.00 -22.03 -18.46
C HIS A 312 3.48 -22.31 -17.04
N TRP A 313 2.25 -21.91 -16.75
CA TRP A 313 1.54 -22.24 -15.51
C TRP A 313 1.43 -23.76 -15.30
N GLU A 314 0.99 -24.50 -16.31
CA GLU A 314 0.93 -25.97 -16.26
C GLU A 314 2.31 -26.58 -16.05
N LYS A 315 3.35 -26.08 -16.73
CA LYS A 315 4.73 -26.58 -16.62
C LYS A 315 5.29 -26.43 -15.21
N ILE A 316 5.12 -25.28 -14.56
CA ILE A 316 5.62 -25.07 -13.20
C ILE A 316 4.77 -25.81 -12.16
N MET A 317 3.44 -25.79 -12.31
CA MET A 317 2.55 -26.39 -11.31
C MET A 317 2.48 -27.91 -11.39
N LEU A 318 2.82 -28.53 -12.53
CA LEU A 318 2.91 -29.98 -12.66
C LEU A 318 3.93 -30.57 -11.66
N ARG A 319 5.02 -29.85 -11.40
CA ARG A 319 6.06 -30.22 -10.42
C ARG A 319 5.56 -30.18 -8.98
N LEU A 320 4.51 -29.39 -8.72
CA LEU A 320 4.02 -29.07 -7.38
C LEU A 320 2.67 -29.75 -7.07
N VAL A 321 2.12 -30.51 -8.02
CA VAL A 321 0.75 -31.03 -8.01
C VAL A 321 0.44 -31.94 -6.83
N ASP A 322 1.43 -32.71 -6.39
CA ASP A 322 1.31 -33.69 -5.29
C ASP A 322 1.63 -33.08 -3.91
N ASN A 323 2.03 -31.81 -3.83
CA ASN A 323 2.32 -31.15 -2.56
C ASN A 323 1.05 -30.48 -1.99
N PRO A 324 0.43 -31.05 -0.94
CA PRO A 324 -0.86 -30.56 -0.43
C PRO A 324 -0.77 -29.17 0.21
N ARG A 325 0.43 -28.72 0.58
CA ARG A 325 0.67 -27.41 1.20
C ARG A 325 0.97 -26.32 0.16
N VAL A 326 1.02 -26.66 -1.13
CA VAL A 326 0.90 -25.70 -2.24
C VAL A 326 -0.59 -25.44 -2.45
N ILE A 327 -1.08 -24.38 -1.81
CA ILE A 327 -2.52 -24.15 -1.63
C ILE A 327 -3.17 -23.36 -2.76
N GLY A 328 -2.39 -22.71 -3.63
CA GLY A 328 -2.99 -21.90 -4.69
C GLY A 328 -2.03 -21.22 -5.64
N VAL A 329 -2.64 -20.56 -6.62
CA VAL A 329 -2.00 -19.91 -7.76
C VAL A 329 -2.47 -18.45 -7.84
N ASP A 330 -1.54 -17.50 -7.66
CA ASP A 330 -1.77 -16.08 -7.92
C ASP A 330 -1.43 -15.77 -9.38
N LEU A 331 -2.49 -15.78 -10.20
CA LEU A 331 -2.43 -16.01 -11.64
C LEU A 331 -1.54 -15.01 -12.40
N ARG A 332 -1.63 -13.72 -12.07
CA ARG A 332 -0.78 -12.69 -12.67
C ARG A 332 -0.68 -11.50 -11.74
N ASN A 333 0.55 -11.12 -11.43
CA ASN A 333 0.83 -9.94 -10.62
C ASN A 333 0.45 -8.64 -11.36
N GLU A 334 -0.34 -7.81 -10.66
CA GLU A 334 -0.58 -6.41 -10.99
C GLU A 334 -0.91 -6.10 -12.46
N VAL A 335 -1.90 -6.80 -13.03
CA VAL A 335 -2.38 -6.50 -14.39
C VAL A 335 -2.81 -5.04 -14.51
N ARG A 336 -2.31 -4.39 -15.57
CA ARG A 336 -2.41 -2.93 -15.75
C ARG A 336 -2.43 -2.58 -17.23
N GLY A 337 -2.92 -1.40 -17.56
CA GLY A 337 -2.96 -0.91 -18.93
C GLY A 337 -2.91 0.61 -18.97
N LEU A 338 -2.52 1.17 -20.11
CA LEU A 338 -2.59 2.60 -20.33
C LEU A 338 -4.06 2.99 -20.54
N TRP A 339 -4.60 3.88 -19.71
CA TRP A 339 -5.91 4.51 -19.92
C TRP A 339 -7.07 3.50 -20.14
N GLY A 340 -7.16 2.47 -19.31
CA GLY A 340 -8.26 1.50 -19.37
C GLY A 340 -8.18 0.48 -20.52
N THR A 341 -7.03 0.34 -21.18
CA THR A 341 -6.81 -0.74 -22.16
C THR A 341 -6.88 -2.14 -21.54
N MET A 342 -6.66 -2.22 -20.22
CA MET A 342 -6.86 -3.40 -19.39
C MET A 342 -8.21 -3.31 -18.68
N SER A 343 -9.26 -3.90 -19.27
CA SER A 343 -10.56 -3.99 -18.63
C SER A 343 -10.66 -5.23 -17.74
N TRP A 344 -11.48 -5.14 -16.69
CA TRP A 344 -11.77 -6.27 -15.81
C TRP A 344 -12.33 -7.48 -16.58
N ASP A 345 -13.24 -7.27 -17.53
CA ASP A 345 -13.86 -8.34 -18.32
C ASP A 345 -12.83 -9.21 -19.08
N LYS A 346 -11.82 -8.57 -19.69
CA LYS A 346 -10.73 -9.28 -20.37
C LYS A 346 -9.91 -10.10 -19.38
N TRP A 347 -9.57 -9.48 -18.24
CA TRP A 347 -8.77 -10.15 -17.22
C TRP A 347 -9.52 -11.33 -16.57
N ALA A 348 -10.77 -11.12 -16.17
CA ALA A 348 -11.63 -12.15 -15.60
C ALA A 348 -11.79 -13.34 -16.57
N THR A 349 -11.98 -13.08 -17.87
CA THR A 349 -12.07 -14.15 -18.89
C THR A 349 -10.79 -14.97 -18.99
N ALA A 350 -9.62 -14.32 -19.02
CA ALA A 350 -8.33 -15.02 -19.05
C ALA A 350 -8.06 -15.78 -17.75
N ALA A 351 -8.41 -15.19 -16.60
CA ALA A 351 -8.29 -15.82 -15.30
C ALA A 351 -9.17 -17.07 -15.16
N GLU A 352 -10.41 -17.03 -15.66
CA GLU A 352 -11.28 -18.21 -15.71
C GLU A 352 -10.69 -19.32 -16.58
N LYS A 353 -10.15 -18.97 -17.76
CA LYS A 353 -9.53 -19.94 -18.66
C LYS A 353 -8.31 -20.62 -18.03
N ALA A 354 -7.38 -19.82 -17.49
CA ALA A 354 -6.17 -20.34 -16.83
C ALA A 354 -6.50 -21.11 -15.55
N GLY A 355 -7.36 -20.55 -14.69
CA GLY A 355 -7.78 -21.17 -13.44
C GLY A 355 -8.46 -22.53 -13.66
N ASN A 356 -9.31 -22.65 -14.68
CA ASN A 356 -9.97 -23.92 -14.99
C ASN A 356 -8.99 -24.98 -15.50
N ARG A 357 -7.98 -24.60 -16.29
CA ARG A 357 -6.91 -25.52 -16.74
C ARG A 357 -6.07 -26.03 -15.57
N LEU A 358 -5.72 -25.15 -14.63
CA LEU A 358 -5.00 -25.54 -13.42
C LEU A 358 -5.85 -26.43 -12.49
N LEU A 359 -7.15 -26.15 -12.36
CA LEU A 359 -8.07 -26.97 -11.57
C LEU A 359 -8.34 -28.35 -12.19
N GLU A 360 -8.13 -28.55 -13.48
CA GLU A 360 -8.12 -29.88 -14.11
C GLU A 360 -6.92 -30.72 -13.64
N MET A 361 -5.78 -30.09 -13.34
CA MET A 361 -4.59 -30.76 -12.79
C MET A 361 -4.77 -31.07 -11.30
N ASN A 362 -5.21 -30.07 -10.52
CA ASN A 362 -5.50 -30.25 -9.11
C ASN A 362 -6.69 -29.38 -8.69
N LYS A 363 -7.79 -30.05 -8.32
CA LYS A 363 -9.07 -29.42 -7.93
C LYS A 363 -9.02 -28.72 -6.58
N ASP A 364 -7.94 -28.85 -5.84
CA ASP A 364 -7.79 -28.35 -4.48
C ASP A 364 -7.13 -26.98 -4.39
N TRP A 365 -6.57 -26.48 -5.49
CA TRP A 365 -5.96 -25.16 -5.51
C TRP A 365 -6.97 -24.03 -5.40
N LEU A 366 -6.64 -23.04 -4.56
CA LEU A 366 -7.23 -21.72 -4.62
C LEU A 366 -6.69 -20.99 -5.85
N VAL A 367 -7.59 -20.37 -6.61
CA VAL A 367 -7.24 -19.55 -7.77
C VAL A 367 -7.37 -18.09 -7.34
N ILE A 368 -6.22 -17.43 -7.23
CA ILE A 368 -6.11 -16.05 -6.78
C ILE A 368 -6.11 -15.12 -8.00
N VAL A 369 -7.04 -14.17 -8.01
CA VAL A 369 -7.24 -13.21 -9.11
C VAL A 369 -7.03 -11.79 -8.59
N GLY A 370 -5.92 -11.17 -8.98
CA GLY A 370 -5.60 -9.78 -8.65
C GLY A 370 -6.52 -8.77 -9.31
N GLY A 371 -6.69 -7.60 -8.69
CA GLY A 371 -7.37 -6.46 -9.29
C GLY A 371 -6.63 -5.86 -10.48
N THR A 372 -7.33 -5.07 -11.29
CA THR A 372 -6.72 -4.22 -12.32
C THR A 372 -6.05 -2.99 -11.70
N GLU A 373 -5.46 -2.13 -12.53
CA GLU A 373 -4.76 -0.90 -12.06
C GLU A 373 -3.67 -1.24 -11.04
N SER A 374 -2.82 -2.21 -11.38
CA SER A 374 -1.78 -2.75 -10.51
C SER A 374 -2.34 -3.31 -9.19
N GLY A 375 -3.42 -4.10 -9.25
CA GLY A 375 -4.04 -4.70 -8.07
C GLY A 375 -4.88 -3.75 -7.21
N ASN A 376 -5.10 -2.50 -7.64
CA ASN A 376 -5.81 -1.51 -6.83
C ASN A 376 -7.34 -1.50 -7.06
N ASP A 377 -7.84 -2.15 -8.11
CA ASP A 377 -9.25 -2.05 -8.53
C ASP A 377 -9.89 -3.43 -8.74
N LEU A 378 -10.84 -3.78 -7.87
CA LEU A 378 -11.73 -4.94 -7.96
C LEU A 378 -13.20 -4.51 -8.10
N THR A 379 -13.47 -3.28 -8.54
CA THR A 379 -14.86 -2.79 -8.72
C THR A 379 -15.63 -3.60 -9.76
N GLY A 380 -14.94 -4.11 -10.78
CA GLY A 380 -15.55 -4.94 -11.83
C GLY A 380 -16.12 -6.27 -11.34
N VAL A 381 -15.69 -6.76 -10.17
CA VAL A 381 -16.20 -8.02 -9.57
C VAL A 381 -17.70 -7.94 -9.26
N ALA A 382 -18.20 -6.76 -8.86
CA ALA A 382 -19.61 -6.58 -8.51
C ALA A 382 -20.56 -6.91 -9.68
N ASP A 383 -20.14 -6.58 -10.90
CA ASP A 383 -20.93 -6.82 -12.12
C ASP A 383 -20.55 -8.14 -12.81
N ARG A 384 -19.26 -8.51 -12.77
CA ARG A 384 -18.71 -9.70 -13.42
C ARG A 384 -17.77 -10.45 -12.45
N PRO A 385 -18.32 -11.24 -11.51
CA PRO A 385 -17.49 -12.12 -10.68
C PRO A 385 -16.84 -13.20 -11.54
N VAL A 386 -15.71 -13.72 -11.08
CA VAL A 386 -14.98 -14.83 -11.71
C VAL A 386 -15.69 -16.12 -11.33
N VAL A 387 -15.99 -16.96 -12.30
CA VAL A 387 -16.68 -18.23 -12.12
C VAL A 387 -15.82 -19.36 -12.68
N LEU A 388 -15.38 -20.25 -11.78
CA LEU A 388 -14.57 -21.41 -12.11
C LEU A 388 -15.43 -22.67 -12.26
N SER A 389 -14.90 -23.68 -12.92
CA SER A 389 -15.52 -24.99 -13.10
C SER A 389 -15.62 -25.77 -11.78
N VAL A 390 -14.69 -25.52 -10.85
CA VAL A 390 -14.74 -26.00 -9.46
C VAL A 390 -15.21 -24.84 -8.58
N PRO A 391 -16.35 -24.97 -7.88
CA PRO A 391 -16.85 -23.91 -7.00
C PRO A 391 -15.92 -23.69 -5.81
N ASP A 392 -16.08 -22.56 -5.12
CA ASP A 392 -15.43 -22.29 -3.83
C ASP A 392 -13.89 -22.30 -3.88
N ARG A 393 -13.32 -21.90 -5.03
CA ARG A 393 -11.85 -21.79 -5.23
C ARG A 393 -11.34 -20.37 -5.49
N VAL A 394 -12.21 -19.41 -5.80
CA VAL A 394 -11.79 -18.04 -6.13
C VAL A 394 -11.45 -17.25 -4.88
N VAL A 395 -10.24 -16.69 -4.84
CA VAL A 395 -9.82 -15.64 -3.89
C VAL A 395 -9.45 -14.41 -4.69
N TYR A 396 -9.91 -13.23 -4.31
CA TYR A 396 -9.46 -11.99 -4.95
C TYR A 396 -8.22 -11.44 -4.28
N SER A 397 -7.35 -10.76 -5.03
CA SER A 397 -6.15 -10.11 -4.47
C SER A 397 -6.15 -8.60 -4.70
N ALA A 398 -5.82 -7.84 -3.65
CA ALA A 398 -5.64 -6.40 -3.69
C ALA A 398 -4.21 -6.01 -3.29
N HIS A 399 -3.65 -5.01 -3.96
CA HIS A 399 -2.33 -4.44 -3.65
C HIS A 399 -2.52 -3.01 -3.16
N VAL A 400 -1.91 -2.69 -2.01
CA VAL A 400 -2.14 -1.40 -1.36
C VAL A 400 -0.81 -0.82 -0.91
N TYR A 401 -0.31 0.20 -1.61
CA TYR A 401 0.94 0.89 -1.28
C TYR A 401 0.73 2.38 -0.97
N ALA A 402 1.75 3.03 -0.42
CA ALA A 402 1.70 4.47 -0.09
C ALA A 402 1.41 5.35 -1.32
N TRP A 403 1.86 4.95 -2.50
CA TRP A 403 1.62 5.63 -3.77
C TRP A 403 0.31 5.25 -4.46
N SER A 404 -0.40 4.22 -3.98
CA SER A 404 -1.72 3.85 -4.48
C SER A 404 -2.70 5.03 -4.36
N GLY A 405 -3.75 5.02 -5.19
CA GLY A 405 -4.66 6.16 -5.34
C GLY A 405 -4.07 7.32 -6.14
N TRP A 406 -2.87 7.17 -6.72
CA TRP A 406 -2.37 8.10 -7.74
C TRP A 406 -3.39 8.23 -8.89
N GLY A 407 -3.63 9.44 -9.38
CA GLY A 407 -4.65 9.72 -10.40
C GLY A 407 -6.08 9.92 -9.89
N SER A 408 -6.36 9.62 -8.61
CA SER A 408 -7.63 9.98 -7.99
C SER A 408 -7.68 11.46 -7.55
N VAL A 409 -8.88 12.01 -7.42
CA VAL A 409 -9.10 13.42 -6.98
C VAL A 409 -8.53 13.69 -5.59
N GLU A 410 -8.59 12.70 -4.69
CA GLU A 410 -8.10 12.82 -3.31
C GLU A 410 -6.61 12.47 -3.16
N GLY A 411 -5.95 12.06 -4.26
CA GLY A 411 -4.52 11.79 -4.32
C GLY A 411 -4.07 10.48 -3.67
N ARG A 412 -2.75 10.37 -3.47
CA ARG A 412 -2.05 9.18 -2.94
C ARG A 412 -2.46 8.86 -1.51
N TYR A 413 -2.45 7.57 -1.19
CA TYR A 413 -2.79 7.08 0.15
C TYR A 413 -1.88 7.63 1.25
N SER A 414 -0.61 7.92 0.96
CA SER A 414 0.29 8.62 1.88
C SER A 414 -0.22 9.99 2.35
N LYS A 415 -1.13 10.62 1.61
CA LYS A 415 -1.69 11.95 1.92
C LYS A 415 -3.10 11.93 2.50
N ARG A 416 -3.78 10.79 2.41
CA ARG A 416 -5.20 10.71 2.76
C ARG A 416 -5.37 10.63 4.27
N GLY A 417 -6.40 11.31 4.76
CA GLY A 417 -6.92 11.04 6.10
C GLY A 417 -7.66 9.69 6.12
N TYR A 418 -7.83 9.12 7.32
CA TYR A 418 -8.39 7.78 7.49
C TYR A 418 -9.76 7.58 6.80
N ALA A 419 -10.69 8.52 6.92
CA ALA A 419 -12.02 8.40 6.30
C ALA A 419 -11.95 8.32 4.75
N SER A 420 -11.10 9.15 4.14
CA SER A 420 -10.85 9.13 2.69
C SER A 420 -10.18 7.82 2.25
N PHE A 421 -9.25 7.32 3.06
CA PHE A 421 -8.56 6.06 2.82
C PHE A 421 -9.53 4.88 2.87
N VAL A 422 -10.34 4.76 3.93
CA VAL A 422 -11.36 3.70 4.08
C VAL A 422 -12.37 3.73 2.96
N LYS A 423 -12.85 4.93 2.56
CA LYS A 423 -13.77 5.08 1.42
C LYS A 423 -13.16 4.51 0.13
N ALA A 424 -11.86 4.70 -0.10
CA ALA A 424 -11.19 4.11 -1.24
C ALA A 424 -11.09 2.58 -1.14
N MET A 425 -10.74 2.04 0.03
CA MET A 425 -10.66 0.59 0.23
C MET A 425 -12.03 -0.08 0.02
N ARG A 426 -13.09 0.46 0.61
CA ARG A 426 -14.48 -0.02 0.42
C ARG A 426 -14.92 0.01 -1.02
N LYS A 427 -14.67 1.12 -1.71
CA LYS A 427 -14.98 1.24 -3.14
C LYS A 427 -14.24 0.17 -3.94
N ASN A 428 -12.93 0.05 -3.72
CA ASN A 428 -12.07 -0.69 -4.63
C ASN A 428 -12.15 -2.20 -4.45
N TRP A 429 -12.27 -2.70 -3.21
CA TRP A 429 -12.22 -4.15 -2.95
C TRP A 429 -12.93 -4.58 -1.65
N ALA A 430 -12.91 -3.76 -0.61
CA ALA A 430 -13.35 -4.20 0.72
C ALA A 430 -14.87 -4.42 0.83
N TYR A 431 -15.67 -3.94 -0.13
CA TYR A 431 -17.09 -4.31 -0.21
C TYR A 431 -17.32 -5.83 -0.34
N LEU A 432 -16.39 -6.56 -0.97
CA LEU A 432 -16.44 -8.02 -1.09
C LEU A 432 -16.31 -8.67 0.29
N VAL A 433 -15.43 -8.10 1.12
CA VAL A 433 -15.09 -8.60 2.45
C VAL A 433 -16.13 -8.20 3.49
N GLU A 434 -16.47 -6.91 3.57
CA GLU A 434 -17.50 -6.40 4.49
C GLU A 434 -18.90 -6.94 4.16
N GLY A 435 -19.16 -7.20 2.87
CA GLY A 435 -20.41 -7.75 2.36
C GLY A 435 -20.50 -9.29 2.38
N ASP A 436 -19.49 -10.00 2.91
CA ASP A 436 -19.45 -11.47 2.97
C ASP A 436 -19.62 -12.17 1.61
N GLN A 437 -19.08 -11.57 0.54
CA GLN A 437 -19.28 -12.02 -0.83
C GLN A 437 -18.17 -12.97 -1.32
N ALA A 438 -16.91 -12.60 -1.07
CA ALA A 438 -15.74 -13.39 -1.48
C ALA A 438 -14.52 -13.00 -0.63
N PRO A 439 -13.54 -13.90 -0.46
CA PRO A 439 -12.30 -13.55 0.22
C PRO A 439 -11.50 -12.56 -0.61
N VAL A 440 -10.96 -11.53 0.06
CA VAL A 440 -9.92 -10.68 -0.51
C VAL A 440 -8.67 -10.80 0.34
N TRP A 441 -7.59 -11.26 -0.28
CA TRP A 441 -6.25 -11.28 0.27
C TRP A 441 -5.51 -10.02 -0.15
N VAL A 442 -4.99 -9.23 0.80
CA VAL A 442 -4.11 -8.10 0.47
C VAL A 442 -2.72 -8.66 0.16
N GLY A 443 -2.51 -9.16 -1.06
CA GLY A 443 -1.32 -9.95 -1.44
C GLY A 443 -0.01 -9.17 -1.39
N GLU A 444 -0.08 -7.84 -1.52
CA GLU A 444 1.06 -6.95 -1.33
C GLU A 444 0.70 -5.65 -0.61
N PHE A 445 1.50 -5.36 0.40
CA PHE A 445 1.67 -4.04 0.99
C PHE A 445 3.05 -3.98 1.64
N GLY A 446 3.59 -2.77 1.84
CA GLY A 446 4.91 -2.62 2.42
C GLY A 446 5.24 -1.17 2.71
N ALA A 447 6.24 -0.98 3.58
CA ALA A 447 6.75 0.33 3.97
C ALA A 447 8.23 0.21 4.34
N PRO A 448 9.01 1.29 4.21
CA PRO A 448 10.44 1.25 4.48
C PRO A 448 10.72 1.23 5.99
N HIS A 449 11.76 0.51 6.42
CA HIS A 449 12.26 0.50 7.81
C HIS A 449 12.57 1.90 8.39
N ARG A 450 12.80 2.89 7.51
CA ARG A 450 12.93 4.32 7.86
C ARG A 450 11.83 5.12 7.15
N PRO A 451 10.63 5.22 7.72
CA PRO A 451 9.49 5.85 7.08
C PRO A 451 9.58 7.38 7.12
N SER A 452 9.04 8.01 6.09
CA SER A 452 8.61 9.39 6.13
C SER A 452 7.26 9.54 6.85
N ILE A 453 6.82 10.77 7.14
CA ILE A 453 5.49 11.05 7.68
C ILE A 453 4.40 10.51 6.73
N GLY A 454 4.60 10.62 5.41
CA GLY A 454 3.67 10.08 4.42
C GLY A 454 3.57 8.56 4.47
N ASP A 455 4.71 7.86 4.62
CA ASP A 455 4.74 6.40 4.72
C ASP A 455 4.05 5.93 6.00
N ALA A 456 4.35 6.58 7.13
CA ALA A 456 3.73 6.27 8.41
C ALA A 456 2.21 6.55 8.41
N ASN A 457 1.75 7.61 7.75
CA ASN A 457 0.32 7.91 7.62
C ASN A 457 -0.42 6.81 6.85
N TYR A 458 0.10 6.41 5.68
CA TYR A 458 -0.47 5.30 4.91
C TYR A 458 -0.46 4.00 5.72
N TRP A 459 0.67 3.66 6.34
CA TRP A 459 0.83 2.44 7.12
C TRP A 459 -0.20 2.37 8.26
N ASN A 460 -0.30 3.42 9.07
CA ASN A 460 -1.24 3.48 10.18
C ASN A 460 -2.70 3.35 9.71
N ASN A 461 -3.06 3.97 8.58
CA ASN A 461 -4.41 3.84 8.03
C ASN A 461 -4.69 2.42 7.54
N LEU A 462 -3.74 1.80 6.83
CA LEU A 462 -3.90 0.45 6.31
C LEU A 462 -3.98 -0.58 7.44
N LEU A 463 -2.99 -0.62 8.35
CA LEU A 463 -2.92 -1.63 9.42
C LEU A 463 -4.11 -1.51 10.38
N ARG A 464 -4.56 -0.28 10.67
CA ARG A 464 -5.81 -0.05 11.41
C ARG A 464 -7.00 -0.67 10.68
N TYR A 465 -7.11 -0.46 9.38
CA TYR A 465 -8.23 -0.97 8.60
C TYR A 465 -8.20 -2.50 8.44
N LEU A 466 -7.04 -3.10 8.15
CA LEU A 466 -6.88 -4.56 8.05
C LEU A 466 -7.21 -5.27 9.37
N LYS A 467 -6.82 -4.69 10.51
CA LYS A 467 -7.17 -5.20 11.84
C LYS A 467 -8.69 -5.16 12.06
N VAL A 468 -9.32 -4.05 11.68
CA VAL A 468 -10.75 -3.82 11.87
C VAL A 468 -11.59 -4.80 11.06
N ILE A 469 -11.28 -4.96 9.77
CA ILE A 469 -12.05 -5.89 8.94
C ILE A 469 -11.56 -7.33 9.13
N ASP A 470 -10.47 -7.57 9.85
CA ASP A 470 -9.84 -8.87 10.02
C ASP A 470 -9.48 -9.49 8.67
N ALA A 471 -8.65 -8.76 7.91
CA ALA A 471 -8.22 -9.13 6.56
C ALA A 471 -7.06 -10.13 6.54
N ASP A 472 -7.03 -10.91 5.49
CA ASP A 472 -5.91 -11.75 5.07
C ASP A 472 -4.87 -10.86 4.36
N PHE A 473 -3.57 -11.09 4.58
CA PHE A 473 -2.53 -10.18 4.07
C PHE A 473 -1.25 -10.87 3.61
N GLY A 474 -0.45 -10.16 2.81
CA GLY A 474 0.84 -10.54 2.28
C GLY A 474 1.82 -9.36 2.33
N TYR A 475 2.81 -9.43 3.23
CA TYR A 475 3.80 -8.37 3.35
C TYR A 475 4.88 -8.48 2.27
N TRP A 476 5.22 -7.37 1.62
CA TRP A 476 6.37 -7.25 0.75
C TRP A 476 7.52 -6.55 1.50
N ALA A 477 8.64 -7.21 1.83
CA ALA A 477 9.00 -8.61 1.58
C ALA A 477 9.96 -9.14 2.65
N VAL A 478 10.24 -10.45 2.66
CA VAL A 478 11.27 -11.01 3.58
C VAL A 478 12.67 -10.55 3.19
N ASN A 479 12.95 -10.47 1.88
CA ASN A 479 14.29 -10.28 1.31
C ASN A 479 15.04 -9.07 1.89
N PRO A 480 16.31 -9.22 2.32
CA PRO A 480 17.18 -8.11 2.76
C PRO A 480 17.79 -7.31 1.60
N ARG A 481 17.90 -7.93 0.43
CA ARG A 481 18.61 -7.40 -0.74
C ARG A 481 17.81 -7.66 -2.02
N LYS A 482 17.86 -6.69 -2.93
CA LYS A 482 17.35 -6.83 -4.30
C LYS A 482 18.43 -7.49 -5.17
N PRO A 483 18.10 -8.50 -6.01
CA PRO A 483 19.05 -9.10 -6.94
C PRO A 483 19.76 -8.06 -7.81
N HIS A 484 18.99 -7.09 -8.32
CA HIS A 484 19.55 -6.00 -9.11
C HIS A 484 20.50 -5.14 -8.25
N GLU A 485 21.77 -5.09 -8.68
CA GLU A 485 22.87 -4.36 -8.04
C GLU A 485 23.14 -4.72 -6.56
N ASN A 486 22.55 -5.80 -6.03
CA ASN A 486 22.65 -6.21 -4.63
C ASN A 486 22.36 -5.07 -3.62
N THR A 487 21.38 -4.22 -3.95
CA THR A 487 21.02 -3.05 -3.14
C THR A 487 20.18 -3.45 -1.93
N LYS A 488 20.28 -2.67 -0.83
CA LYS A 488 19.48 -2.93 0.38
C LYS A 488 17.99 -2.77 0.08
N GLU A 489 17.22 -3.81 0.40
CA GLU A 489 15.76 -3.75 0.35
C GLU A 489 15.28 -2.96 1.56
N THR A 490 14.68 -1.79 1.29
CA THR A 490 14.23 -0.90 2.36
C THR A 490 13.02 -1.49 3.10
N TYR A 491 12.30 -2.42 2.44
CA TYR A 491 11.11 -3.08 2.96
C TYR A 491 11.40 -4.42 3.63
N SER A 492 12.68 -4.80 3.77
CA SER A 492 13.11 -6.08 4.35
C SER A 492 12.55 -6.34 5.75
N LEU A 493 12.31 -7.63 6.05
CA LEU A 493 11.97 -8.12 7.39
C LEU A 493 13.09 -8.87 8.09
N VAL A 494 14.18 -9.18 7.38
CA VAL A 494 15.41 -9.74 7.94
C VAL A 494 16.61 -8.92 7.50
N GLU A 495 17.69 -9.00 8.26
CA GLU A 495 18.98 -8.43 7.89
C GLU A 495 19.70 -9.33 6.86
N ASP A 496 20.87 -8.89 6.38
CA ASP A 496 21.64 -9.55 5.31
C ASP A 496 22.02 -11.02 5.61
N ASP A 497 21.96 -11.45 6.87
CA ASP A 497 22.22 -12.83 7.27
C ASP A 497 21.05 -13.79 7.01
N TRP A 498 19.90 -13.27 6.55
CA TRP A 498 18.63 -13.99 6.32
C TRP A 498 18.03 -14.68 7.56
N VAL A 499 18.49 -14.31 8.76
CA VAL A 499 18.09 -14.92 10.04
C VAL A 499 17.65 -13.86 11.04
N THR A 500 18.39 -12.75 11.17
CA THR A 500 18.13 -11.72 12.17
C THR A 500 16.91 -10.88 11.76
N PRO A 501 15.82 -10.86 12.54
CA PRO A 501 14.63 -10.07 12.23
C PRO A 501 14.87 -8.56 12.32
N VAL A 502 14.26 -7.79 11.42
CA VAL A 502 14.12 -6.34 11.56
C VAL A 502 12.93 -6.06 12.49
N LEU A 503 13.22 -5.78 13.76
CA LEU A 503 12.21 -5.46 14.76
C LEU A 503 11.97 -3.95 14.79
N ASP A 504 10.91 -3.49 14.13
CA ASP A 504 10.50 -2.09 14.09
C ASP A 504 8.96 -1.95 14.14
N TYR A 505 8.46 -0.74 13.87
CA TYR A 505 7.02 -0.43 13.83
C TYR A 505 6.23 -1.38 12.92
N ARG A 506 6.82 -1.86 11.81
CA ARG A 506 6.15 -2.72 10.84
C ARG A 506 5.91 -4.08 11.45
N MET A 507 6.96 -4.68 12.01
CA MET A 507 6.87 -5.98 12.67
C MET A 507 5.96 -5.91 13.90
N LYS A 508 6.03 -4.83 14.69
CA LYS A 508 5.12 -4.60 15.83
C LYS A 508 3.64 -4.69 15.38
N ASP A 509 3.25 -3.88 14.41
CA ASP A 509 1.85 -3.78 13.98
C ASP A 509 1.38 -5.07 13.29
N MET A 510 2.24 -5.72 12.51
CA MET A 510 1.91 -7.01 11.89
C MET A 510 1.71 -8.11 12.93
N VAL A 511 2.56 -8.19 13.96
CA VAL A 511 2.41 -9.16 15.06
C VAL A 511 1.09 -8.95 15.80
N GLU A 512 0.63 -7.71 15.96
CA GLU A 512 -0.69 -7.46 16.54
C GLU A 512 -1.82 -8.07 15.70
N ILE A 513 -1.74 -8.01 14.37
CA ILE A 513 -2.78 -8.57 13.48
C ILE A 513 -2.67 -10.10 13.39
N MET A 514 -1.46 -10.66 13.41
CA MET A 514 -1.22 -12.10 13.41
C MET A 514 -1.72 -12.78 14.70
N ARG A 515 -1.81 -12.02 15.80
CA ARG A 515 -2.21 -12.52 17.13
C ARG A 515 -3.61 -12.09 17.57
N ALA A 516 -4.29 -11.29 16.75
CA ALA A 516 -5.71 -10.94 16.94
C ALA A 516 -6.59 -12.07 16.47
#